data_AF-A0A7X2SX21-F1
#
_entry.id   AF-A0A7X2SX21-F1
#
_cell.length_a   1.000
_cell.length_b   1.000
_cell.length_c   1.000
_cell.angle_alpha   90.00
_cell.angle_beta   90.00
_cell.angle_gamma   90.00
#
_symmetry.space_group_name_H-M   'P 1'
#
loop_
_entity.id
_entity.type
_entity.pdbx_description
1 polymer ?
#
loop_
_entity_poly.entity_id
_entity_poly.type
_entity_poly.pdbx_seq_one_letter_code
_entity_poly.pdbx_strand_id
1 'polypeptide(L)' 'MRKEKNSPTGLVVILGLLAMLMPLSIDMYLPAMPQIAREFGVSAGSVQMSLNLYILGFAIGQLIYGPLADSYGR' A
#
# COMPACT_ATOMS: atom_id res chain seq x y z
N MET A 1 -17.12 39.10 0.09
CA MET A 1 -16.36 37.97 -0.51
C MET A 1 -16.79 36.68 0.18
N ARG A 2 -17.55 35.83 -0.51
CA ARG A 2 -18.12 34.58 0.02
C ARG A 2 -17.03 33.51 -0.08
N LYS A 3 -16.42 33.10 1.04
CA LYS A 3 -15.49 31.96 1.06
C LYS A 3 -16.28 30.71 0.67
N GLU A 4 -16.05 30.18 -0.52
CA GLU A 4 -16.55 28.85 -0.86
C GLU A 4 -15.94 27.83 0.11
N LYS A 5 -16.78 27.20 0.92
CA LYS A 5 -16.38 26.08 1.78
C LYS A 5 -16.27 24.85 0.89
N ASN A 6 -15.10 24.65 0.28
CA ASN A 6 -14.76 23.38 -0.36
C ASN A 6 -14.70 22.31 0.73
N SER A 7 -15.66 21.39 0.76
CA SER A 7 -15.63 20.28 1.70
C SER A 7 -14.53 19.30 1.27
N PRO A 8 -13.55 18.94 2.14
CA PRO A 8 -12.43 18.09 1.77
C PRO A 8 -12.82 16.61 1.60
N THR A 9 -14.11 16.27 1.64
CA THR A 9 -14.62 14.88 1.61
C THR A 9 -14.08 14.08 0.44
N GLY A 10 -13.99 14.67 -0.76
CA GLY A 10 -13.45 13.98 -1.94
C GLY A 10 -11.97 13.59 -1.78
N LEU A 11 -11.15 14.51 -1.25
CA LEU A 11 -9.74 14.24 -0.97
C LEU A 11 -9.58 13.16 0.10
N VAL A 12 -10.39 13.20 1.17
CA VAL A 12 -10.37 12.20 2.24
C VAL A 12 -10.71 10.80 1.70
N VAL A 13 -11.71 10.70 0.82
CA VAL A 13 -12.05 9.41 0.18
C VAL A 13 -10.90 8.91 -0.68
N ILE A 14 -10.29 9.76 -1.51
CA ILE A 14 -9.16 9.37 -2.35
C ILE A 14 -7.97 8.90 -1.50
N LEU A 15 -7.60 9.67 -0.47
CA LEU A 15 -6.50 9.30 0.42
C LEU A 15 -6.81 8.02 1.21
N GLY A 16 -8.06 7.81 1.63
CA GLY A 16 -8.51 6.57 2.26
C GLY A 16 -8.41 5.36 1.33
N LEU A 17 -8.80 5.51 0.07
CA LEU A 17 -8.67 4.47 -0.97
C LEU A 17 -7.21 4.15 -1.27
N LEU A 18 -6.32 5.16 -1.29
CA LEU A 18 -4.89 4.95 -1.47
C LEU A 18 -4.26 4.27 -0.24
N ALA A 19 -4.66 4.68 0.97
CA ALA A 19 -4.15 4.11 2.21
C ALA A 19 -4.54 2.64 2.39
N MET A 20 -5.70 2.21 1.88
CA MET A 20 -6.13 0.81 1.98
C MET A 20 -5.44 -0.15 1.00
N LEU A 21 -4.72 0.34 -0.01
CA LEU A 21 -4.08 -0.53 -1.01
C LEU A 21 -3.11 -1.54 -0.36
N MET A 22 -2.35 -1.12 0.65
CA MET A 22 -1.43 -1.98 1.37
C MET A 22 -2.13 -3.07 2.20
N PRO A 23 -3.00 -2.74 3.18
CA PRO A 23 -3.69 -3.76 3.97
C PRO A 23 -4.54 -4.69 3.11
N LEU A 24 -5.21 -4.17 2.08
CA LEU A 24 -5.97 -4.99 1.14
C LEU A 24 -5.08 -6.01 0.40
N SER A 25 -3.89 -5.58 -0.04
CA SER A 25 -2.93 -6.49 -0.68
C SER A 25 -2.51 -7.61 0.25
N ILE A 26 -2.20 -7.32 1.52
CA ILE A 26 -1.76 -8.32 2.50
C ILE A 26 -2.89 -9.29 2.84
N ASP A 27 -4.10 -8.76 3.08
CA ASP A 27 -5.28 -9.54 3.45
C ASP A 27 -5.69 -10.51 2.34
N MET A 28 -5.54 -10.13 1.07
CA MET A 28 -5.76 -11.02 -0.07
C MET A 28 -4.61 -12.02 -0.25
N TYR A 29 -3.37 -11.61 0.00
CA TYR A 29 -2.18 -12.40 -0.31
C TYR A 29 -1.98 -13.57 0.66
N LEU A 30 -2.15 -13.34 1.97
CA LEU A 30 -1.96 -14.37 3.01
C LEU A 30 -2.78 -15.65 2.78
N PRO A 31 -4.12 -15.60 2.57
CA PRO A 31 -4.90 -16.80 2.29
C PRO A 31 -4.61 -17.40 0.90
N ALA A 32 -4.13 -16.61 -0.05
CA ALA A 32 -3.77 -17.07 -1.39
C ALA A 32 -2.40 -17.78 -1.45
N MET A 33 -1.49 -17.54 -0.49
CA MET A 33 -0.13 -18.09 -0.50
C MET A 33 -0.07 -19.61 -0.73
N PRO A 34 -0.88 -20.47 -0.07
CA PRO A 34 -0.83 -21.91 -0.29
C PRO A 34 -1.25 -22.30 -1.71
N GLN A 35 -2.16 -21.56 -2.33
CA GLN A 35 -2.59 -21.79 -3.70
C GLN A 35 -1.49 -21.40 -4.69
N ILE A 36 -0.88 -20.22 -4.51
CA ILE A 36 0.25 -19.75 -5.33
C ILE A 36 1.41 -20.75 -5.26
N ALA A 37 1.76 -21.22 -4.07
CA ALA A 37 2.85 -22.19 -3.89
C ALA A 37 2.61 -23.49 -4.67
N ARG A 38 1.37 -24.01 -4.64
CA ARG A 38 0.99 -25.21 -5.40
C ARG A 38 1.03 -24.99 -6.90
N GLU A 39 0.47 -23.88 -7.37
CA GLU A 39 0.33 -23.58 -8.80
C GLU A 39 1.69 -23.36 -9.47
N PHE A 40 2.63 -22.73 -8.77
CA PHE A 40 3.99 -22.51 -9.25
C PHE A 40 4.98 -23.61 -8.87
N GLY A 41 4.56 -24.63 -8.10
CA GLY A 41 5.43 -25.72 -7.65
C GLY A 41 6.59 -25.26 -6.74
N VAL A 42 6.41 -24.17 -6.00
CA VAL A 42 7.45 -23.56 -5.15
C VAL A 42 7.14 -23.74 -3.67
N SER A 43 8.14 -23.52 -2.82
CA SER A 43 7.94 -23.52 -1.36
C SER A 43 7.09 -22.34 -0.90
N ALA A 44 6.39 -22.50 0.22
CA ALA A 44 5.68 -21.38 0.87
C ALA A 44 6.61 -20.21 1.22
N GLY A 45 7.87 -20.51 1.59
CA GLY A 45 8.88 -19.49 1.87
C GLY A 45 9.21 -18.62 0.65
N SER A 46 9.22 -19.20 -0.56
CA SER A 46 9.42 -18.47 -1.81
C SER A 46 8.29 -17.45 -2.06
N VAL A 47 7.04 -17.86 -1.80
CA VAL A 47 5.86 -16.98 -1.92
C VAL A 47 5.82 -15.92 -0.82
N GLN A 48 6.33 -16.23 0.37
CA GLN A 48 6.47 -15.25 1.46
C GLN A 48 7.56 -14.21 1.13
N MET A 49 8.63 -14.61 0.44
CA MET A 49 9.72 -13.70 0.06
C MET A 49 9.23 -12.57 -0.85
N SER A 50 8.32 -12.83 -1.79
CA SER A 50 7.73 -11.76 -2.62
C SER A 50 6.87 -10.79 -1.81
N LEU A 51 6.14 -11.26 -0.79
CA LEU A 51 5.43 -10.37 0.13
C LEU A 51 6.41 -9.50 0.93
N ASN A 52 7.51 -10.07 1.40
CA ASN A 52 8.55 -9.31 2.09
C ASN A 52 9.18 -8.25 1.18
N LEU A 53 9.45 -8.58 -0.09
CA LEU A 53 9.97 -7.62 -1.07
C LEU A 53 8.96 -6.48 -1.34
N TYR A 54 7.67 -6.79 -1.42
CA TYR A 54 6.61 -5.78 -1.53
C TYR A 54 6.61 -4.81 -0.33
N ILE A 55 6.63 -5.34 0.90
CA ILE A 55 6.65 -4.53 2.13
C ILE A 55 7.93 -3.70 2.20
N LEU A 56 9.07 -4.30 1.88
CA LEU A 56 10.37 -3.61 1.87
C LEU A 56 10.38 -2.45 0.87
N GLY A 57 9.88 -2.68 -0.35
CA GLY A 57 9.76 -1.65 -1.37
C GLY A 57 8.86 -0.50 -0.91
N PHE A 58 7.74 -0.80 -0.26
CA PHE A 58 6.87 0.23 0.31
C PHE A 58 7.54 0.99 1.46
N ALA A 59 8.26 0.30 2.35
CA ALA A 59 8.99 0.94 3.45
C ALA A 59 10.06 1.91 2.93
N ILE A 60 10.82 1.51 1.91
CA ILE A 60 11.78 2.38 1.22
C ILE A 60 11.05 3.57 0.58
N GLY A 61 9.93 3.32 -0.10
CA GLY A 61 9.09 4.35 -0.68
C GLY A 61 8.62 5.38 0.35
N GLN A 62 8.14 4.94 1.52
CA GLN A 62 7.74 5.83 2.62
C GLN A 62 8.92 6.62 3.18
N LEU A 63 10.08 5.99 3.33
CA LEU A 63 11.29 6.64 3.83
C LEU A 63 11.77 7.77 2.91
N ILE A 64 11.53 7.66 1.60
CA ILE A 64 11.89 8.70 0.63
C ILE A 64 10.75 9.71 0.46
N TYR A 65 9.55 9.22 0.16
CA TYR A 65 8.41 10.05 -0.22
C TYR A 65 7.82 10.83 0.96
N GLY A 66 7.86 10.28 2.18
CA GLY A 66 7.39 10.97 3.39
C GLY A 66 8.16 12.27 3.64
N PRO A 67 9.49 12.23 3.81
CA PRO A 67 10.31 13.44 3.99
C PRO A 67 10.26 14.39 2.79
N LEU A 68 10.15 13.89 1.56
CA LEU A 68 9.98 14.73 0.38
C LEU A 68 8.65 15.49 0.41
N ALA A 69 7.53 14.80 0.68
CA ALA A 69 6.23 15.45 0.83
C ALA A 69 6.24 16.48 1.97
N ASP A 70 6.91 16.18 3.08
CA ASP A 70 6.99 17.11 4.21
C ASP A 70 7.87 18.34 3.93
N SER A 71 8.87 18.22 3.06
CA SER A 71 9.79 19.32 2.70
C SER A 71 9.28 20.22 1.58
N TYR A 72 8.55 19.68 0.60
CA TYR A 72 7.98 20.45 -0.52
C TYR A 72 6.53 20.91 -0.27
N GLY A 73 5.90 20.45 0.82
CA GLY A 73 4.51 20.75 1.18
C GLY A 73 3.58 19.54 0.91
N ARG A 74 2.65 19.29 1.85
CA ARG A 74 1.65 18.21 1.79
C ARG A 74 0.53 18.52 0.80
#